data_AF-A0A246RZ33-F1
#
_entry.id   AF-A0A246RZ33-F1
#
_cell.length_a   1.000
_cell.length_b   1.000
_cell.length_c   1.000
_cell.angle_alpha   90.00
_cell.angle_beta   90.00
_cell.angle_gamma   90.00
#
_symmetry.space_group_name_H-M   'P 1'
#
loop_
_entity.id
_entity.type
_entity.pdbx_description
1 polymer ?
#
loop_
_entity_poly.entity_id
_entity_poly.type
_entity_poly.pdbx_seq_one_letter_code
_entity_poly.pdbx_strand_id
1 'polypeptide(L)' 'GRRQRHPLRQGLAELVTWLSLATGEGLGLVDETQEQVVYWIDDQGQQRRATLPAVIFVSGHQGAHP' A
#
# COMPACT_ATOMS: atom_id res chain seq x y z
N GLY A 1 21.44 -1.54 -9.49
CA GLY A 1 20.28 -0.68 -9.85
C GLY A 1 19.76 -0.01 -8.60
N ARG A 2 19.78 1.33 -8.56
CA ARG A 2 19.56 2.15 -7.36
C ARG A 2 18.09 2.06 -6.92
N ARG A 3 17.81 1.40 -5.78
CA ARG A 3 16.48 1.37 -5.13
C ARG A 3 16.12 2.79 -4.68
N GLN A 4 15.42 3.53 -5.53
CA GLN A 4 14.95 4.87 -5.18
C GLN A 4 13.77 4.72 -4.21
N ARG A 5 14.10 4.79 -2.92
CA ARG A 5 13.20 4.78 -1.74
C ARG A 5 12.33 6.04 -1.70
N HIS A 6 11.52 6.26 -2.73
CA HIS A 6 10.58 7.37 -2.80
C HIS A 6 9.19 6.95 -3.31
N PRO A 7 8.60 5.81 -2.90
CA PRO A 7 7.26 5.43 -3.40
C PRO A 7 6.15 6.37 -2.91
N LEU A 8 6.44 7.34 -2.03
CA LEU A 8 5.45 8.25 -1.46
C LEU A 8 5.63 9.70 -1.92
N ARG A 9 6.64 10.01 -2.76
CA ARG A 9 6.85 11.38 -3.24
C ARG A 9 5.71 11.87 -4.17
N GLN A 10 4.88 10.96 -4.68
CA GLN A 10 3.74 11.28 -5.56
C GLN A 10 2.37 11.13 -4.86
N GLY A 11 2.32 10.79 -3.56
CA GLY A 11 1.17 11.00 -2.67
C GLY A 11 0.26 9.79 -2.39
N LEU A 12 -0.65 9.97 -1.43
CA LEU A 12 -1.68 9.00 -1.00
C LEU A 12 -2.48 8.40 -2.16
N ALA A 13 -2.73 9.16 -3.23
CA ALA A 13 -3.47 8.68 -4.39
C ALA A 13 -2.76 7.52 -5.11
N GLU A 14 -1.43 7.56 -5.20
CA GLU A 14 -0.64 6.46 -5.77
C GLU A 14 -0.68 5.24 -4.85
N LEU A 15 -0.59 5.44 -3.53
CA LEU A 15 -0.74 4.36 -2.54
C LEU A 15 -2.13 3.71 -2.65
N VAL A 16 -3.20 4.51 -2.70
CA VAL A 16 -4.58 4.02 -2.88
C VAL A 16 -4.71 3.26 -4.20
N THR A 17 -4.13 3.77 -5.28
CA THR A 17 -4.16 3.11 -6.59
C THR A 17 -3.48 1.74 -6.54
N TRP A 18 -2.29 1.64 -5.94
CA TRP A 18 -1.59 0.37 -5.74
C TRP A 18 -2.39 -0.61 -4.89
N LEU A 19 -3.00 -0.14 -3.80
CA LEU A 19 -3.82 -0.98 -2.93
C LEU A 19 -5.08 -1.47 -3.66
N SER A 20 -5.75 -0.62 -4.45
CA SER A 20 -6.90 -1.01 -5.27
C SER A 20 -6.55 -2.03 -6.35
N LEU A 21 -5.38 -1.90 -6.98
CA LEU A 21 -4.89 -2.89 -7.95
C LEU A 21 -4.59 -4.23 -7.26
N ALA A 22 -3.88 -4.21 -6.13
CA ALA A 22 -3.54 -5.43 -5.41
C ALA A 22 -4.76 -6.20 -4.90
N THR A 23 -5.79 -5.48 -4.43
CA THR A 23 -7.05 -6.12 -3.97
C THR A 23 -7.91 -6.59 -5.13
N GLY A 24 -7.95 -5.84 -6.24
CA GLY A 24 -8.65 -6.25 -7.47
C GLY A 24 -8.06 -7.50 -8.13
N GLU A 25 -6.74 -7.68 -8.07
CA GLU A 25 -6.02 -8.86 -8.57
C GLU A 25 -5.99 -10.04 -7.57
N GLY A 26 -6.70 -9.94 -6.44
CA GLY A 26 -6.76 -11.00 -5.42
C GLY A 26 -5.46 -11.22 -4.63
N LEU A 27 -4.52 -10.28 -4.69
CA LEU A 27 -3.25 -10.31 -3.96
C LEU A 27 -3.35 -9.70 -2.54
N GLY A 28 -4.52 -9.17 -2.20
CA GLY A 28 -4.78 -8.61 -0.88
C GLY A 28 -6.26 -8.54 -0.52
N LEU A 29 -6.53 -8.50 0.78
CA LEU A 29 -7.85 -8.33 1.38
C LEU A 29 -7.91 -6.97 2.07
N VAL A 30 -9.02 -6.24 1.90
CA VAL A 30 -9.32 -5.07 2.72
C VAL A 30 -10.08 -5.51 3.96
N ASP A 31 -9.56 -5.18 5.13
CA ASP A 31 -10.24 -5.33 6.41
C ASP A 31 -10.77 -3.97 6.86
N GLU A 32 -12.09 -3.78 6.69
CA GLU A 32 -12.80 -2.55 7.05
C GLU A 32 -13.02 -2.40 8.57
N THR A 33 -12.72 -3.43 9.36
CA THR A 33 -12.90 -3.39 10.83
C THR A 33 -11.69 -2.79 11.55
N GLN A 34 -10.56 -2.63 10.85
CA GLN A 34 -9.34 -2.06 11.39
C GLN A 34 -8.90 -0.84 10.60
N GLU A 35 -8.47 0.19 11.31
CA GLU A 35 -7.92 1.41 10.72
C GLU A 35 -6.40 1.47 10.90
N GLN A 36 -5.72 1.98 9.88
CA GLN A 36 -4.29 2.27 9.90
C GLN A 36 -4.04 3.73 9.52
N VAL A 37 -3.10 4.35 10.24
CA VAL A 37 -2.66 5.72 9.94
C VAL A 37 -1.38 5.67 9.14
N VAL A 38 -1.41 6.25 7.94
CA VAL A 38 -0.24 6.39 7.08
C VAL A 38 0.22 7.85 7.10
N TYR A 39 1.54 8.03 7.23
CA TYR A 39 2.20 9.32 7.21
C TYR A 39 3.07 9.44 5.96
N TRP A 40 3.06 10.61 5.33
CA TRP A 40 3.95 10.90 4.21
C TRP A 40 4.37 12.37 4.23
N ILE A 41 5.39 12.70 3.45
CA ILE A 41 5.82 14.07 3.18
C ILE A 41 5.32 14.44 1.79
N ASP A 42 4.56 15.53 1.68
CA ASP A 42 4.09 16.03 0.38
C ASP A 42 5.21 16.73 -0.42
N ASP A 43 4.86 17.18 -1.63
CA ASP A 43 5.76 17.90 -2.54
C ASP A 43 6.25 19.24 -1.95
N GLN A 44 5.51 19.82 -1.02
CA GLN A 44 5.86 21.03 -0.27
C GLN A 44 6.72 20.73 0.97
N GLY A 45 7.08 19.46 1.22
CA GLY A 45 7.86 19.06 2.38
C GLY A 45 7.07 18.98 3.69
N GLN A 46 5.73 19.09 3.63
CA GLN A 46 4.88 19.03 4.81
C GLN A 46 4.52 17.60 5.18
N GLN A 47 4.53 17.29 6.47
CA GLN A 47 4.04 16.01 6.97
C GLN A 47 2.51 15.96 6.88
N ARG A 48 2.00 14.95 6.19
CA ARG A 48 0.59 14.64 6.04
C ARG A 48 0.27 13.30 6.69
N ARG A 49 -1.01 13.10 7.00
CA ARG A 49 -1.53 11.83 7.49
C ARG A 49 -2.89 11.51 6.86
N ALA A 50 -3.19 10.23 6.73
CA ALA A 50 -4.50 9.72 6.36
C ALA A 50 -4.80 8.44 7.13
N THR A 51 -6.07 8.23 7.43
CA THR A 51 -6.58 6.99 7.99
C THR A 51 -7.20 6.19 6.85
N LEU A 52 -6.83 4.91 6.75
CA LEU A 52 -7.39 3.97 5.79
C LEU A 52 -7.70 2.63 6.46
N PRO A 53 -8.64 1.84 5.92
CA PRO A 53 -8.80 0.44 6.30
C PRO A 53 -7.49 -0.34 6.18
N ALA A 54 -7.34 -1.37 7.00
CA ALA A 54 -6.21 -2.26 6.90
C ALA A 54 -6.23 -3.03 5.58
N VAL A 55 -5.07 -3.17 4.93
CA VAL A 55 -4.90 -4.03 3.76
C VAL A 55 -3.94 -5.15 4.11
N ILE A 56 -4.43 -6.39 3.99
CA ILE A 56 -3.69 -7.61 4.31
C ILE A 56 -3.27 -8.25 3.00
N PHE A 57 -1.97 -8.30 2.73
CA PHE A 57 -1.46 -9.00 1.56
C PHE A 57 -1.46 -10.50 1.80
N VAL A 58 -2.03 -11.26 0.87
CA VAL A 58 -2.04 -12.72 0.92
C VAL A 58 -1.07 -13.24 -0.15
N SER A 59 0.06 -13.78 0.27
CA SER A 59 0.98 -14.45 -0.65
C SER A 59 0.41 -15.80 -1.07
N GLY A 60 -0.30 -15.83 -2.20
CA GLY A 60 -0.75 -17.06 -2.85
C GLY A 60 0.40 -17.80 -3.53
N HIS A 61 0.96 -18.81 -2.85
CA HIS A 61 1.66 -19.98 -3.41
C HIS A 61 3.10 -19.83 -4.00
N GLN A 62 4.09 -20.32 -3.25
CA GLN A 62 5.06 -21.30 -3.80
C GLN A 62 5.08 -22.53 -2.87
N GLY A 63 4.05 -23.39 -2.99
CA GLY A 63 4.16 -24.78 -2.59
C GLY A 63 4.75 -25.61 -3.74
N ALA A 64 5.68 -26.50 -3.40
CA ALA A 64 6.05 -27.73 -4.12
C ALA A 64 6.11 -27.71 -5.66
N HIS A 65 7.34 -27.67 -6.20
CA HIS A 65 7.66 -28.47 -7.38
C HIS A 65 8.04 -29.89 -6.92
N PRO A 66 7.59 -30.94 -7.64
CA PRO A 66 7.77 -32.35 -7.25
C PRO A 66 9.23 -32.83 -7.25
#